data_AF-A0A6I4VRI8-F1
#
_entry.id   AF-A0A6I4VRI8-F1
#
_cell.length_a   1.000
_cell.length_b   1.000
_cell.length_c   1.000
_cell.angle_alpha   90.00
_cell.angle_beta   90.00
_cell.angle_gamma   90.00
#
_symmetry.space_group_name_H-M   'P 1'
#
loop_
_entity.id
_entity.type
_entity.pdbx_description
1 polymer ?
#
loop_
_entity_poly.entity_id
_entity_poly.type
_entity_poly.pdbx_seq_one_letter_code
_entity_poly.pdbx_strand_id
1 'polypeptide(L)' 'MSFKDWITYMIQKMVWFMETPKQDRKAIRSAKREPWSYRWFGMIPLSMRIAAKKVRKK' A
#
# COMPACT_ATOMS: atom_id res chain seq x y z
N MET A 1 23.60 19.24 22.96
CA MET A 1 22.24 18.69 23.07
C MET A 1 21.90 18.58 24.53
N SER A 2 20.86 19.27 24.97
CA SER A 2 20.46 19.33 26.38
C SER A 2 19.56 18.14 26.72
N PHE A 3 19.58 17.67 27.98
CA PHE A 3 18.66 16.65 28.50
C PHE A 3 17.19 17.02 28.27
N LYS A 4 16.88 18.32 28.30
CA LYS A 4 15.57 18.89 27.99
C LYS A 4 15.11 18.55 26.56
N ASP A 5 16.03 18.61 25.59
CA ASP A 5 15.72 18.33 24.18
C ASP A 5 15.35 16.85 24.01
N TRP A 6 16.04 15.96 24.73
CA TRP A 6 15.77 14.53 24.71
C TRP A 6 14.40 14.18 25.32
N ILE A 7 14.07 14.76 26.47
CA ILE A 7 12.75 14.60 27.09
C ILE A 7 11.64 15.10 26.15
N THR A 8 11.84 16.28 25.56
CA THR A 8 10.89 16.88 24.64
C THR A 8 10.65 15.97 23.44
N TYR A 9 11.71 15.42 22.85
CA TYR A 9 11.62 14.45 21.76
C TYR A 9 10.88 13.16 22.16
N MET A 10 11.20 12.62 23.33
CA MET A 10 10.58 11.38 23.83
C MET A 10 9.07 11.55 23.98
N ILE A 11 8.65 12.67 24.59
CA ILE A 11 7.23 12.98 24.80
C ILE A 11 6.54 13.18 23.46
N GLN A 12 7.11 13.95 22.53
CA GLN A 12 6.54 14.15 21.19
C GLN A 12 6.29 12.81 20.48
N LYS A 13 7.25 11.88 20.56
CA LYS A 13 7.13 10.55 19.94
C LYS A 13 6.05 9.70 20.60
N MET A 14 5.93 9.80 21.93
CA MET A 14 4.91 9.09 22.70
C MET A 14 3.51 9.63 22.41
N VAL A 15 3.34 10.95 22.36
CA VAL A 15 2.09 11.62 21.98
C VAL A 15 1.67 11.22 20.57
N TRP A 16 2.59 11.30 19.60
CA TRP A 16 2.32 10.87 18.22
C TRP A 16 1.83 9.42 18.15
N PHE A 17 2.43 8.52 18.93
CA PHE A 17 2.01 7.12 18.98
C PHE A 17 0.64 6.90 19.64
N MET A 18 0.32 7.70 20.67
CA MET A 18 -0.97 7.67 21.36
C MET A 18 -2.10 8.27 20.50
N GLU A 19 -1.81 9.36 19.78
CA GLU A 19 -2.76 10.02 18.88
C GLU A 19 -3.02 9.20 17.61
N THR A 20 -2.05 8.39 17.15
CA THR A 20 -2.25 7.54 15.97
C THR A 20 -3.26 6.42 16.28
N PRO A 21 -4.52 6.51 15.83
CA PRO A 21 -5.52 5.51 16.15
C PRO A 21 -5.18 4.20 15.44
N LYS A 22 -5.57 3.06 16.03
CA LYS A 22 -5.40 1.73 15.40
C LYS A 22 -6.03 1.64 13.99
N GLN A 23 -6.95 2.55 13.66
CA GLN A 23 -7.66 2.63 12.38
C GLN A 23 -6.75 3.09 11.23
N ASP A 24 -5.90 4.10 11.44
CA ASP A 24 -4.98 4.60 10.38
C ASP A 24 -3.88 3.59 10.05
N ARG A 25 -3.47 2.79 11.05
CA ARG A 25 -2.53 1.68 10.81
C ARG A 25 -3.09 0.65 9.83
N LYS A 26 -4.41 0.43 9.83
CA LYS A 26 -5.07 -0.44 8.85
C LYS A 26 -5.20 0.26 7.49
N ALA A 27 -5.55 1.55 7.47
CA ALA A 27 -5.69 2.34 6.23
C ALA A 27 -4.37 2.44 5.44
N ILE A 28 -3.24 2.66 6.12
CA ILE A 28 -1.91 2.70 5.47
C ILE A 28 -1.52 1.32 4.93
N ARG A 29 -1.85 0.24 5.66
CA ARG A 29 -1.60 -1.13 5.18
C ARG A 29 -2.49 -1.50 4.00
N SER A 30 -3.74 -1.08 3.97
CA SER A 30 -4.63 -1.31 2.83
C SER A 30 -4.24 -0.46 1.62
N ALA A 31 -3.80 0.79 1.83
CA ALA A 31 -3.36 1.67 0.75
C ALA A 31 -2.07 1.18 0.07
N LYS A 32 -1.15 0.55 0.82
CA LYS A 32 0.06 -0.09 0.26
C LYS A 32 -0.19 -1.41 -0.45
N ARG A 33 -1.36 -2.03 -0.26
CA ARG A 33 -1.73 -3.26 -0.97
C ARG A 33 -2.42 -2.87 -2.25
N GLU A 34 -1.64 -2.54 -3.27
CA GLU A 34 -2.16 -2.44 -4.64
C GLU A 34 -2.91 -3.73 -4.98
N PRO A 35 -4.17 -3.64 -5.42
CA PRO A 35 -4.92 -4.83 -5.80
C PRO A 35 -4.18 -5.61 -6.88
N TRP A 36 -4.11 -6.93 -6.74
CA TRP A 36 -3.43 -7.81 -7.69
C TRP A 36 -3.96 -7.60 -9.12
N SER A 37 -5.23 -7.22 -9.29
CA SER A 37 -5.81 -6.83 -10.58
C SER A 37 -5.05 -5.71 -11.29
N TYR A 38 -4.53 -4.70 -10.58
CA TYR A 38 -3.72 -3.63 -11.18
C TYR A 38 -2.37 -4.14 -11.70
N ARG A 39 -1.76 -5.13 -11.02
CA ARG A 39 -0.51 -5.76 -11.47
C ARG A 39 -0.68 -6.55 -12.78
N TRP A 40 -1.90 -6.98 -13.09
CA TRP A 40 -2.21 -7.82 -14.25
C TRP A 40 -3.13 -7.15 -15.28
N PHE A 41 -3.45 -5.86 -15.11
CA PHE A 41 -4.42 -5.13 -15.94
C PHE A 41 -4.02 -5.00 -17.43
N GLY A 42 -2.76 -5.26 -17.79
CA GLY A 42 -2.32 -5.34 -19.19
C GLY A 42 -2.19 -6.76 -19.74
N MET A 43 -1.82 -7.72 -18.88
CA MET A 43 -1.56 -9.10 -19.31
C MET A 43 -2.85 -9.90 -19.54
N ILE A 44 -3.91 -9.63 -18.77
CA ILE A 44 -5.20 -10.31 -18.92
C ILE A 44 -5.84 -9.98 -20.28
N PRO A 45 -6.02 -8.70 -20.69
CA PRO A 45 -6.58 -8.40 -22.01
C PRO A 45 -5.67 -8.87 -23.16
N LEU A 46 -4.35 -8.80 -23.00
CA LEU A 46 -3.38 -9.24 -24.01
C LEU A 46 -3.47 -10.75 -24.27
N SER A 47 -3.44 -11.56 -23.20
CA SER A 47 -3.57 -13.02 -23.29
C SER A 47 -4.92 -13.43 -23.89
N MET A 48 -5.99 -12.73 -23.53
CA MET A 48 -7.33 -12.93 -24.11
C MET A 48 -7.35 -12.63 -25.62
N ARG A 49 -6.72 -11.54 -26.06
CA ARG A 49 -6.58 -11.20 -27.50
C ARG A 49 -5.76 -12.23 -28.27
N ILE A 50 -4.68 -12.75 -27.67
CA ILE A 50 -3.84 -13.79 -28.29
C ILE A 50 -4.64 -15.10 -28.41
N ALA A 51 -5.35 -15.51 -27.36
CA ALA A 51 -6.21 -16.68 -27.37
C ALA A 51 -7.34 -16.56 -28.41
N ALA A 52 -8.03 -15.42 -28.47
CA ALA A 52 -9.08 -15.17 -29.45
C ALA A 52 -8.58 -15.24 -30.90
N LYS A 53 -7.39 -14.71 -31.18
CA LYS A 53 -6.74 -14.82 -32.49
C LYS A 53 -6.39 -16.27 -32.84
N LYS A 54 -5.96 -17.07 -31.86
CA LYS A 54 -5.65 -18.49 -32.04
C LYS A 54 -6.91 -19.31 -32.34
N VAL A 55 -8.01 -19.03 -31.65
CA VAL A 55 -9.32 -19.68 -31.89
C VAL A 55 -9.86 -19.31 -33.27
N ARG A 56 -9.71 -18.05 -33.71
CA ARG A 56 -10.17 -17.61 -35.05
C ARG A 56 -9.36 -18.16 -36.22
N LYS A 57 -8.12 -18.64 -35.97
CA LYS A 57 -7.22 -19.17 -37.01
C LYS A 57 -7.35 -20.70 -37.16
N LYS A 58 -8.17 -21.33 -36.34
CA LYS A 58 -8.51 -22.76 -36.38
C LYS A 58 -9.92 -22.91 -36.94
#